data_AF-A0A0B2XDL1-F1
#
_entry.id   AF-A0A0B2XDL1-F1
#
_cell.length_a   1.000
_cell.length_b   1.000
_cell.length_c   1.000
_cell.angle_alpha   90.00
_cell.angle_beta   90.00
_cell.angle_gamma   90.00
#
_symmetry.space_group_name_H-M   'P 1'
#
loop_
_entity.id
_entity.type
_entity.pdbx_description
1 polymer ?
#
loop_
_entity_poly.entity_id
_entity_poly.type
_entity_poly.pdbx_seq_one_letter_code
_entity_poly.pdbx_strand_id
1 'polypeptide(L)'
;MHHDCRNILQQLALTLLQLWFPHLTNEPITPDFIPKMRRILDLWENGEGNWTWPDKGHLKWARYVLERIQKKMNETAMRKKRRRRKRLREPDATGFKELEEMILVIDTILLG
;
A
#
# COMPACT_ATOMS: atom_id res chain seq x y z
N MET A 1 -27.52 -18.83 8.13
CA MET A 1 -26.72 -18.30 7.01
C MET A 1 -25.34 -18.91 7.07
N HIS A 2 -24.97 -19.75 6.11
CA HIS A 2 -23.58 -20.16 5.93
C HIS A 2 -22.86 -19.05 5.18
N HIS A 3 -21.79 -18.53 5.76
CA HIS A 3 -20.95 -17.59 5.07
C HIS A 3 -19.82 -18.36 4.39
N ASP A 4 -19.73 -18.25 3.07
CA ASP A 4 -18.81 -19.02 2.24
C ASP A 4 -17.41 -18.39 2.24
N CYS A 5 -16.44 -19.06 2.87
CA CYS A 5 -15.03 -18.64 2.90
C CYS A 5 -14.15 -19.38 1.88
N ARG A 6 -14.72 -20.19 0.98
CA ARG A 6 -13.94 -20.97 0.00
C ARG A 6 -13.11 -20.08 -0.93
N ASN A 7 -13.57 -18.86 -1.20
CA ASN A 7 -12.91 -17.92 -2.11
C ASN A 7 -11.69 -17.20 -1.51
N ILE A 8 -11.35 -17.45 -0.24
CA ILE A 8 -10.22 -16.78 0.43
C ILE A 8 -8.89 -16.97 -0.32
N LEU A 9 -8.69 -18.15 -0.91
CA LEU A 9 -7.49 -18.47 -1.68
C LEU A 9 -7.41 -17.63 -2.96
N GLN A 10 -8.54 -17.49 -3.66
CA GLN A 10 -8.63 -16.66 -4.86
C GLN A 10 -8.40 -15.19 -4.53
N GLN A 11 -8.97 -14.68 -3.44
CA GLN A 11 -8.75 -13.30 -3.00
C GLN A 11 -7.27 -13.04 -2.72
N LEU A 12 -6.59 -13.95 -2.02
CA LEU A 12 -5.14 -13.84 -1.78
C LEU A 12 -4.33 -13.82 -3.08
N ALA A 13 -4.65 -14.69 -4.04
CA ALA A 13 -3.98 -14.75 -5.33
C ALA A 13 -4.18 -13.46 -6.14
N LEU A 14 -5.43 -12.96 -6.23
CA LEU A 14 -5.76 -11.75 -6.98
C LEU A 14 -5.13 -10.51 -6.35
N THR A 15 -5.15 -10.38 -5.02
CA THR A 15 -4.49 -9.26 -4.33
C THR A 15 -2.98 -9.29 -4.54
N LEU A 16 -2.36 -10.46 -4.54
CA LEU A 16 -0.95 -10.58 -4.87
C LEU A 16 -0.69 -10.15 -6.32
N LEU A 17 -1.51 -10.59 -7.28
CA LEU A 17 -1.40 -10.20 -8.68
C LEU A 17 -1.50 -8.67 -8.85
N GLN A 18 -2.49 -8.03 -8.21
CA GLN A 18 -2.67 -6.57 -8.22
C GLN A 18 -1.44 -5.81 -7.70
N LEU A 19 -0.74 -6.34 -6.69
CA LEU A 19 0.49 -5.72 -6.19
C LEU A 19 1.68 -5.83 -7.15
N TRP A 20 1.73 -6.88 -7.97
CA TRP A 20 2.77 -7.09 -8.95
C TRP A 20 2.48 -6.36 -10.26
N PHE A 21 1.21 -6.22 -10.61
CA PHE A 21 0.74 -5.57 -11.83
C PHE A 21 -0.25 -4.44 -11.47
N PRO A 22 0.26 -3.30 -10.94
CA PRO A 22 -0.59 -2.19 -10.50
C PRO A 22 -1.37 -1.49 -11.63
N HIS A 23 -1.15 -1.86 -12.89
CA HIS A 23 -1.92 -1.35 -14.03
C HIS A 23 -3.22 -2.14 -14.28
N LEU A 24 -3.39 -3.30 -13.63
CA LEU A 24 -4.60 -4.11 -13.78
C LEU A 24 -5.80 -3.48 -13.06
N THR A 25 -5.56 -2.64 -12.06
CA THR A 25 -6.60 -1.98 -11.28
C THR A 25 -6.08 -0.64 -10.79
N ASN A 26 -6.93 0.38 -10.81
CA ASN A 26 -6.62 1.71 -10.26
C ASN A 26 -6.88 1.80 -8.75
N GLU A 27 -7.39 0.72 -8.14
CA GLU A 27 -7.80 0.72 -6.74
C GLU A 27 -6.61 0.38 -5.82
N PRO A 28 -6.35 1.19 -4.79
CA PRO A 28 -5.38 0.84 -3.77
C PRO A 28 -5.92 -0.29 -2.88
N ILE A 29 -5.04 -1.21 -2.49
CA ILE A 29 -5.37 -2.19 -1.45
C ILE A 29 -5.61 -1.47 -0.13
N THR A 30 -6.70 -1.84 0.54
CA THR A 30 -7.08 -1.23 1.81
C THR A 30 -6.07 -1.54 2.92
N PRO A 31 -5.75 -0.59 3.81
CA PRO A 31 -4.85 -0.83 4.94
C PRO A 31 -5.29 -1.99 5.85
N ASP A 32 -6.61 -2.20 5.96
CA ASP A 32 -7.21 -3.25 6.77
C ASP A 32 -7.11 -4.65 6.16
N PHE A 33 -6.68 -4.78 4.91
CA PHE A 33 -6.64 -6.07 4.23
C PHE A 33 -5.80 -7.10 5.01
N ILE A 34 -4.59 -6.73 5.42
CA ILE A 34 -3.68 -7.60 6.18
C ILE A 34 -4.28 -8.05 7.52
N PRO A 35 -4.71 -7.16 8.44
CA PRO A 35 -5.25 -7.59 9.72
C PRO A 35 -6.53 -8.42 9.58
N LYS A 36 -7.42 -8.07 8.64
CA LYS A 36 -8.63 -8.86 8.36
C LYS A 36 -8.28 -10.27 7.88
N MET A 37 -7.43 -10.37 6.85
CA MET A 37 -7.05 -11.67 6.30
C MET A 37 -6.30 -12.53 7.31
N ARG A 38 -5.42 -11.93 8.13
CA ARG A 38 -4.72 -12.66 9.20
C ARG A 38 -5.72 -13.28 10.17
N ARG A 39 -6.70 -12.50 10.65
CA ARG A 39 -7.73 -13.00 11.55
C ARG A 39 -8.54 -14.13 10.93
N ILE A 40 -8.89 -14.02 9.65
CA ILE A 40 -9.63 -15.09 8.96
C ILE A 40 -8.78 -16.37 8.86
N LEU A 41 -7.48 -16.27 8.56
CA LEU A 41 -6.60 -17.44 8.55
C LEU A 41 -6.45 -18.09 9.94
N ASP A 42 -6.41 -17.29 11.01
CA ASP A 42 -6.35 -17.80 12.38
C ASP A 42 -7.65 -18.54 12.76
N LEU A 43 -8.81 -18.00 12.37
CA LEU A 43 -10.11 -18.67 12.55
C LEU A 43 -10.18 -19.99 11.76
N TRP A 44 -9.67 -20.00 10.53
CA TRP A 44 -9.60 -21.21 9.70
C TRP A 44 -8.70 -22.28 10.33
N GLU A 45 -7.54 -21.90 10.85
CA GLU A 45 -6.60 -22.83 11.48
C GLU A 45 -7.23 -23.55 12.68
N ASN A 46 -7.93 -22.78 13.51
CA ASN A 46 -8.64 -23.29 14.69
C ASN A 46 -9.96 -24.01 14.34
N GLY A 47 -10.42 -23.93 13.08
CA GLY A 47 -11.72 -24.45 12.66
C GLY A 47 -12.89 -23.74 13.34
N GLU A 48 -12.73 -22.47 13.71
CA GLU A 48 -13.71 -21.69 14.45
C GLU A 48 -14.84 -21.16 13.54
N GLY A 49 -16.07 -21.19 14.07
CA GLY A 49 -17.25 -20.62 13.43
C GLY A 49 -17.94 -21.50 12.38
N ASN A 50 -19.14 -21.11 11.97
CA ASN A 50 -20.01 -21.86 11.07
C ASN A 50 -19.71 -21.60 9.57
N TRP A 51 -18.42 -21.50 9.23
CA TRP A 51 -17.93 -21.15 7.90
C TRP A 51 -17.51 -22.39 7.12
N THR A 52 -17.71 -22.36 5.80
CA THR A 52 -17.13 -23.38 4.93
C THR A 52 -15.69 -22.99 4.62
N TRP A 53 -14.77 -23.70 5.27
CA TRP A 53 -13.34 -23.51 5.10
C TRP A 53 -12.79 -24.27 3.88
N PRO A 54 -11.76 -23.76 3.20
CA PRO A 54 -10.99 -24.56 2.26
C PRO A 54 -10.23 -25.71 2.96
N ASP A 55 -9.66 -26.63 2.17
CA ASP A 55 -8.83 -27.72 2.68
C ASP A 55 -7.61 -27.19 3.44
N LYS A 56 -7.39 -27.68 4.68
CA LYS A 56 -6.30 -27.27 5.58
C LYS A 56 -4.91 -27.38 4.94
N GLY A 57 -4.71 -28.24 3.95
CA GLY A 57 -3.46 -28.32 3.18
C GLY A 57 -3.07 -27.00 2.50
N HIS A 58 -4.04 -26.14 2.18
CA HIS A 58 -3.80 -24.83 1.58
C HIS A 58 -3.47 -23.72 2.58
N LEU A 59 -3.58 -23.98 3.89
CA LEU A 59 -3.42 -22.95 4.93
C LEU A 59 -1.97 -22.43 4.97
N LYS A 60 -0.98 -23.31 4.75
CA LYS A 60 0.43 -22.93 4.61
C LYS A 60 0.66 -22.00 3.42
N TRP A 61 0.04 -22.31 2.27
CA TRP A 61 0.10 -21.45 1.09
C TRP A 61 -0.55 -20.09 1.34
N ALA A 62 -1.71 -20.07 2.01
CA ALA A 62 -2.42 -18.84 2.32
C ALA A 62 -1.61 -17.90 3.22
N ARG A 63 -0.98 -18.45 4.28
CA ARG A 63 -0.07 -17.69 5.16
C ARG A 63 1.13 -17.14 4.38
N TYR A 64 1.76 -17.96 3.56
CA TYR A 64 2.87 -17.55 2.70
C TYR A 64 2.47 -16.38 1.76
N VAL A 65 1.33 -16.47 1.09
CA VAL A 65 0.86 -15.41 0.20
C VAL A 65 0.58 -14.13 0.97
N LEU A 66 -0.06 -14.21 2.14
CA LEU A 66 -0.34 -13.04 2.97
C LEU A 66 0.95 -12.31 3.40
N GLU A 67 2.00 -13.05 3.78
CA GLU A 67 3.31 -12.46 4.10
C GLU A 67 3.94 -11.75 2.89
N ARG A 68 3.82 -12.34 1.69
CA ARG A 68 4.33 -11.74 0.44
C ARG A 68 3.59 -10.44 0.11
N ILE A 69 2.27 -10.42 0.29
CA ILE A 69 1.44 -9.21 0.14
C ILE A 69 1.93 -8.14 1.12
N GLN A 70 2.07 -8.46 2.41
CA GLN A 70 2.51 -7.51 3.43
C GLN A 70 3.89 -6.93 3.12
N LYS A 71 4.85 -7.78 2.74
CA LYS A 71 6.19 -7.34 2.35
C LYS A 71 6.15 -6.35 1.19
N LYS A 72 5.40 -6.67 0.14
CA LYS A 72 5.30 -5.81 -1.06
C LYS A 72 4.60 -4.49 -0.77
N MET A 73 3.57 -4.48 0.07
CA MET A 73 2.94 -3.24 0.55
C MET A 73 3.95 -2.35 1.29
N ASN A 74 4.75 -2.92 2.18
CA ASN A 74 5.79 -2.20 2.92
C ASN A 74 6.88 -1.62 2.00
N GLU A 75 7.37 -2.40 1.03
CA GLU A 75 8.33 -1.93 0.02
C GLU A 75 7.77 -0.74 -0.78
N THR A 76 6.49 -0.81 -1.17
CA THR A 76 5.82 0.23 -1.94
C THR A 76 5.63 1.50 -1.11
N ALA A 77 5.26 1.37 0.16
CA ALA A 77 5.15 2.49 1.10
C ALA A 77 6.51 3.17 1.33
N MET A 78 7.57 2.38 1.52
CA MET A 78 8.94 2.89 1.69
C MET A 78 9.44 3.60 0.43
N ARG A 79 9.15 3.07 -0.76
CA ARG A 79 9.48 3.73 -2.04
C ARG A 79 8.76 5.07 -2.18
N LYS A 80 7.48 5.15 -1.85
CA LYS A 80 6.70 6.41 -1.84
C LYS A 80 7.30 7.42 -0.84
N LYS A 81 7.61 6.98 0.39
CA LYS A 81 8.24 7.82 1.42
C LYS A 81 9.59 8.37 0.98
N ARG A 82 10.44 7.54 0.36
CA ARG A 82 11.75 7.96 -0.19
C ARG A 82 11.60 9.00 -1.29
N ARG A 83 10.65 8.81 -2.22
CA ARG A 83 10.36 9.79 -3.28
C ARG A 83 9.90 11.13 -2.72
N ARG A 84 8.99 11.12 -1.73
CA ARG A 84 8.53 12.35 -1.06
C ARG A 84 9.68 13.11 -0.39
N ARG A 85 10.57 12.39 0.32
CA ARG A 85 11.76 13.00 0.94
C ARG A 85 12.73 13.60 -0.08
N LYS A 86 12.89 12.97 -1.25
CA LYS A 86 13.73 13.52 -2.32
C LYS A 86 13.18 14.85 -2.84
N ARG A 87 11.87 14.91 -3.13
CA ARG A 87 11.19 16.15 -3.56
C ARG A 87 11.29 17.27 -2.52
N LEU A 88 11.25 16.95 -1.23
CA LEU A 88 11.41 17.96 -0.17
C LEU A 88 12.86 18.47 -0.02
N ARG A 89 13.85 17.75 -0.56
CA ARG A 89 15.27 18.14 -0.51
C ARG A 89 15.75 18.85 -1.76
N GLU A 90 15.05 18.68 -2.88
CA GLU A 90 15.21 19.49 -4.07
C GLU A 90 14.21 20.64 -3.92
N PRO A 91 14.55 21.77 -3.26
CA PRO A 91 13.68 22.95 -3.35
C PRO A 91 13.55 23.25 -4.83
N ASP A 92 12.31 23.37 -5.32
CA ASP A 92 12.07 23.80 -6.68
C ASP A 92 12.88 25.09 -6.90
N ALA A 93 13.89 25.04 -7.76
CA ALA A 93 14.78 26.17 -8.05
C ALA A 93 13.99 27.42 -8.53
N THR A 94 12.72 27.23 -8.87
CA THR A 94 11.72 28.24 -9.20
C THR A 94 11.36 29.13 -8.00
N GLY A 95 11.20 28.58 -6.80
CA GLY A 95 10.78 29.37 -5.63
C GLY A 95 11.87 30.30 -5.08
N PHE A 96 13.15 29.93 -5.27
CA PHE A 96 14.27 30.81 -4.95
C PHE A 96 14.46 31.93 -5.99
N LYS A 97 14.22 31.65 -7.27
CA LYS A 97 14.24 32.68 -8.32
C LYS A 97 13.17 33.74 -8.14
N GLU A 98 11.94 33.34 -7.80
CA GLU A 98 10.85 34.29 -7.52
C GLU A 98 11.15 35.16 -6.29
N LEU A 99 11.79 34.60 -5.26
CA LEU A 99 12.25 35.35 -4.09
C LEU A 99 13.42 36.30 -4.41
N GLU A 100 14.40 35.86 -5.20
CA GLU A 100 15.51 36.71 -5.66
C GLU A 100 15.01 37.86 -6.56
N GLU A 101 14.07 37.60 -7.47
CA GLU A 101 13.44 38.63 -8.30
C GLU A 101 12.62 39.61 -7.46
N MET A 102 11.86 39.15 -6.46
CA MET A 102 11.15 40.05 -5.55
C MET A 102 12.09 40.92 -4.71
N ILE A 103 13.21 40.37 -4.21
CA ILE A 103 14.21 41.13 -3.48
C ILE A 103 14.84 42.21 -4.38
N LEU A 104 15.20 41.87 -5.61
CA LEU A 104 15.71 42.83 -6.60
C LEU A 104 14.73 43.97 -6.90
N VAL A 105 13.44 43.67 -7.03
CA VAL A 105 12.40 44.71 -7.25
C VAL A 105 12.26 45.61 -6.03
N ILE A 106 12.31 45.07 -4.82
CA ILE A 106 12.23 45.85 -3.57
C ILE A 106 13.45 46.77 -3.43
N ASP A 107 14.66 46.29 -3.69
CA ASP A 107 15.88 47.10 -3.63
C ASP A 107 15.86 48.23 -4.68
N THR A 108 15.31 47.98 -5.86
CA THR A 108 15.18 48.99 -6.92
C THR A 108 14.17 50.10 -6.55
N ILE A 109 13.12 49.77 -5.81
CA ILE A 109 12.09 50.73 -5.35
C ILE A 109 12.56 51.53 -4.13
N LEU A 110 13.41 50.95 -3.27
CA LEU A 110 13.86 51.59 -2.04
C LEU A 110 15.16 52.41 -2.20
N LEU A 111 15.96 52.13 -3.23
CA LEU A 111 17.25 52.81 -3.47
C LEU A 111 17.27 53.70 -4.73
N GLY A 112 16.16 53.79 -5.46
CA GLY A 112 15.93 54.76 -6.54
C GLY A 112 15.01 55.89 -6.11
#